data_AF-A0A820CA34-F1
#
_entry.id   AF-A0A820CA34-F1
#
_cell.length_a   1.000
_cell.length_b   1.000
_cell.length_c   1.000
_cell.angle_alpha   90.00
_cell.angle_beta   90.00
_cell.angle_gamma   90.00
#
_symmetry.space_group_name_H-M   'P 1'
#
loop_
_entity.id
_entity.type
_entity.pdbx_description
1 polymer ?
#
loop_
_entity_poly.entity_id
_entity_poly.type
_entity_poly.pdbx_seq_one_letter_code
_entity_poly.pdbx_strand_id
1 'polypeptide(L)' 'NNGGFKYDDAEIIQNQLYHDYNIEVPIKNIDGNLYVRISTHIYNYIEQYEQLGNAIIEIVGKWHQKQENC' A
#
# COMPACT_ATOMS: atom_id res chain seq x y z
N ASN A 1 9.33 -9.98 20.71
CA ASN A 1 7.92 -9.73 20.33
C ASN A 1 7.93 -8.69 19.22
N ASN A 2 8.12 -9.12 17.98
CA ASN A 2 8.32 -8.21 16.86
C ASN A 2 6.97 -7.57 16.51
N GLY A 3 6.88 -6.25 16.64
CA GLY A 3 5.73 -5.44 16.23
C GLY A 3 5.60 -5.42 14.70
N GLY A 4 5.28 -6.56 14.11
CA GLY A 4 4.92 -6.66 12.70
C GLY A 4 3.53 -6.09 12.46
N PHE A 5 3.26 -5.73 11.21
CA PHE A 5 1.94 -5.29 10.78
C PHE A 5 0.90 -6.37 11.08
N LYS A 6 -0.33 -5.96 11.39
CA LYS A 6 -1.51 -6.82 11.53
C LYS A 6 -2.19 -7.03 10.18
N TYR A 7 -3.11 -7.97 10.11
CA TYR A 7 -3.89 -8.20 8.90
C TYR A 7 -4.72 -6.95 8.52
N ASP A 8 -5.30 -6.29 9.52
CA ASP A 8 -6.09 -5.07 9.36
C ASP A 8 -5.29 -3.93 8.70
N ASP A 9 -3.97 -3.86 8.92
CA ASP A 9 -3.12 -2.85 8.28
C ASP A 9 -3.09 -3.01 6.76
N ALA A 10 -3.14 -4.25 6.26
CA ALA A 10 -3.20 -4.51 4.82
C ALA A 10 -4.52 -4.01 4.21
N GLU A 11 -5.63 -4.21 4.91
CA GLU A 11 -6.95 -3.76 4.48
C GLU A 11 -7.06 -2.23 4.48
N ILE A 12 -6.50 -1.56 5.49
CA ILE A 12 -6.47 -0.09 5.55
C ILE A 12 -5.73 0.48 4.34
N ILE A 13 -4.53 -0.04 4.02
CA ILE A 13 -3.76 0.43 2.86
C ILE A 13 -4.49 0.14 1.56
N GLN A 14 -5.10 -1.05 1.44
CA GLN A 14 -5.89 -1.42 0.25
C GLN A 14 -7.08 -0.47 0.05
N ASN A 15 -7.84 -0.19 1.10
CA ASN A 15 -8.97 0.73 1.04
C ASN A 15 -8.50 2.15 0.71
N GLN A 16 -7.37 2.58 1.27
CA GLN A 16 -6.81 3.90 0.99
C GLN A 16 -6.37 4.05 -0.48
N LEU A 17 -5.68 3.06 -1.04
CA LEU A 17 -5.31 3.04 -2.46
C LEU A 17 -6.54 3.12 -3.36
N TYR A 18 -7.61 2.42 -3.01
CA TYR A 18 -8.85 2.44 -3.77
C TYR A 18 -9.55 3.81 -3.70
N HIS A 19 -9.76 4.35 -2.50
CA HIS A 19 -10.54 5.58 -2.32
C HIS A 19 -9.79 6.85 -2.73
N ASP A 20 -8.50 6.95 -2.41
CA ASP A 20 -7.73 8.19 -2.61
C ASP A 20 -7.06 8.22 -4.00
N TYR A 21 -6.66 7.07 -4.53
CA TYR A 21 -5.85 6.97 -5.75
C TYR A 21 -6.55 6.23 -6.91
N ASN A 22 -7.72 5.63 -6.66
CA ASN A 22 -8.45 4.79 -7.61
C ASN A 22 -7.60 3.61 -8.12
N ILE A 23 -6.79 3.01 -7.24
CA ILE A 23 -5.94 1.87 -7.53
C ILE A 23 -6.43 0.66 -6.75
N GLU A 24 -6.83 -0.39 -7.46
CA GLU A 24 -7.27 -1.65 -6.85
C GLU A 24 -6.17 -2.72 -6.96
N VAL A 25 -5.42 -2.91 -5.88
CA VAL A 25 -4.40 -3.96 -5.77
C VAL A 25 -4.50 -4.67 -4.42
N PRO A 26 -4.30 -5.99 -4.36
CA PRO A 26 -4.26 -6.70 -3.09
C PRO A 26 -2.99 -6.36 -2.31
N ILE A 27 -3.16 -6.05 -1.02
CA ILE A 27 -2.05 -6.00 -0.06
C ILE A 27 -2.07 -7.30 0.74
N LYS A 28 -0.90 -7.91 0.92
CA LYS A 28 -0.73 -9.15 1.67
C LYS A 28 0.23 -8.94 2.82
N ASN A 29 -0.22 -9.30 4.02
CA ASN A 29 0.65 -9.43 5.16
C ASN A 29 1.28 -10.82 5.14
N ILE A 30 2.60 -10.88 4.98
CA ILE A 30 3.39 -12.10 5.01
C ILE A 30 4.48 -11.91 6.07
N ASP A 31 4.44 -12.72 7.12
CA ASP A 31 5.37 -12.67 8.25
C ASP A 31 5.55 -11.28 8.88
N GLY A 32 4.45 -10.52 8.98
CA GLY A 32 4.45 -9.19 9.59
C GLY A 32 4.95 -8.07 8.66
N ASN A 33 5.17 -8.36 7.37
CA ASN A 33 5.53 -7.40 6.34
C ASN A 33 4.40 -7.27 5.31
N LEU A 34 4.16 -6.05 4.84
CA LEU A 34 3.13 -5.77 3.84
C LEU A 34 3.74 -5.81 2.43
N TYR A 35 3.11 -6.59 1.55
CA TYR A 35 3.50 -6.75 0.16
C TYR A 35 2.35 -6.39 -0.77
N VAL A 36 2.63 -5.59 -1.79
CA VAL A 36 1.69 -5.34 -2.89
C VAL A 36 1.75 -6.50 -3.88
N ARG A 37 0.61 -7.09 -4.23
CA ARG A 37 0.53 -8.08 -5.31
C ARG A 37 0.19 -7.39 -6.63
N ILE A 38 1.18 -7.20 -7.49
CA ILE A 38 0.99 -6.63 -8.81
C ILE A 38 0.58 -7.74 -9.79
N SER A 39 -0.54 -7.53 -10.49
CA SER A 39 -0.93 -8.34 -11.65
C SER A 39 -0.51 -7.60 -12.91
N THR A 40 0.43 -8.15 -13.68
CA THR A 40 0.90 -7.55 -14.93
C THR A 40 0.18 -8.15 -16.14
N HIS A 41 -0.38 -7.30 -16.99
CA HIS A 41 -1.06 -7.69 -18.22
C HIS A 41 -0.60 -6.84 -19.41
N ILE A 42 -0.86 -7.28 -20.64
CA ILE A 42 -0.41 -6.62 -21.87
C ILE A 42 -1.01 -5.22 -22.08
N TYR A 43 -2.09 -4.92 -21.35
CA TYR A 43 -2.76 -3.62 -21.37
C TYR A 43 -2.25 -2.68 -20.28
N ASN A 44 -1.30 -3.13 -19.46
CA ASN A 44 -0.69 -2.27 -18.47
C ASN A 44 0.47 -1.47 -19.06
N TYR A 45 0.57 -0.24 -18.59
CA TYR A 45 1.63 0.69 -18.98
C TYR A 45 2.53 1.00 -17.79
N ILE A 46 3.78 1.39 -18.05
CA ILE A 46 4.77 1.62 -16.99
C ILE A 46 4.31 2.72 -16.02
N GLU A 47 3.63 3.73 -16.55
CA GLU A 47 3.08 4.88 -15.85
C GLU A 47 2.06 4.46 -14.77
N GLN A 48 1.34 3.35 -14.98
CA GLN A 48 0.41 2.83 -13.99
C GLN A 48 1.13 2.23 -12.77
N TYR A 49 2.28 1.60 -12.99
CA TYR A 49 3.12 1.09 -11.90
C TYR A 49 3.85 2.22 -11.18
N GLU A 50 4.27 3.27 -11.90
CA GLU A 50 4.82 4.48 -11.31
C GLU A 50 3.78 5.19 -10.43
N GLN A 51 2.53 5.31 -10.89
CA GLN A 51 1.43 5.87 -10.10
C GLN A 51 1.20 5.09 -8.81
N LEU A 52 1.19 3.75 -8.87
CA LEU A 52 1.11 2.90 -7.69
C LEU A 52 2.29 3.11 -6.73
N GLY A 53 3.52 3.18 -7.25
CA GLY A 53 4.71 3.44 -6.44
C GLY A 53 4.64 4.78 -5.71
N ASN A 54 4.26 5.84 -6.42
CA ASN A 54 4.09 7.17 -5.84
C ASN A 54 3.01 7.20 -4.76
N ALA A 55 1.86 6.54 -4.99
CA ALA A 55 0.78 6.45 -4.01
C ALA A 55 1.24 5.75 -2.71
N ILE A 56 1.97 4.64 -2.83
CA ILE A 56 2.51 3.91 -1.66
C ILE A 56 3.50 4.79 -0.87
N ILE A 57 4.41 5.48 -1.55
CA ILE A 57 5.39 6.38 -0.91
C ILE A 57 4.65 7.49 -0.13
N GLU A 58 3.62 8.08 -0.72
CA GLU A 58 2.85 9.13 -0.07
C GLU A 58 2.07 8.63 1.15
N ILE A 59 1.41 7.47 1.05
CA ILE A 59 0.67 6.85 2.15
C ILE A 59 1.61 6.55 3.33
N VAL A 60 2.75 5.92 3.06
CA VAL A 60 3.76 5.59 4.09
C VAL A 60 4.32 6.86 4.72
N GLY A 61 4.60 7.89 3.92
CA GLY A 61 5.04 9.19 4.43
C GLY A 61 4.04 9.82 5.42
N LYS A 62 2.74 9.77 5.10
CA LYS A 62 1.67 10.25 5.99
C LYS A 62 1.58 9.44 7.29
N TRP A 63 1.77 8.13 7.22
CA TRP A 63 1.75 7.25 8.40
C TRP A 63 2.91 7.52 9.36
N HIS A 64 4.10 7.85 8.84
CA HIS A 64 5.23 8.27 9.68
C HIS A 64 4.95 9.61 10.37
N GLN A 65 4.44 10.60 9.64
CA GLN A 65 4.11 11.92 10.20
C GLN A 65 3.00 11.86 11.27
N LYS A 66 2.04 10.94 11.14
CA LYS A 66 0.97 10.76 12.11
C LYS A 66 1.44 10.15 13.43
N GLN A 67 2.51 9.35 13.41
CA GLN A 67 3.09 8.74 14.63
C GLN A 67 3.98 9.70 15.42
N GLU A 68 4.49 10.76 14.79
CA GLU A 68 5.30 11.79 15.48
C GLU A 68 4.45 12.89 16.13
N ASN A 69 3.16 12.98 15.76
CA ASN A 69 2.22 14.00 16.24
C ASN A 69 1.15 13.45 17.21
N CYS A 70 1.31 12.22 17.70
CA CYS A 70 0.42 11.58 18.69
C CYS A 70 1.21 11.17 19.94
#